data_AF-A0A442YPH3-F1
#
_entry.id   AF-A0A442YPH3-F1
#
_cell.length_a   1.000
_cell.length_b   1.000
_cell.length_c   1.000
_cell.angle_alpha   90.00
_cell.angle_beta   90.00
_cell.angle_gamma   90.00
#
_symmetry.space_group_name_H-M   'P 1'
#
loop_
_entity.id
_entity.type
_entity.pdbx_description
1 polymer ?
#
loop_
_entity_poly.entity_id
_entity_poly.type
_entity_poly.pdbx_seq_one_letter_code
_entity_poly.pdbx_strand_id
1 'polypeptide(L)'
;MSFKKIGLLALVALAFAIGFFAIIVKKGTPVRSQPPRPQAALEPFDGKLSIQAVDDLRVGGRKIVLCGVAFTKPRSMRAMVTEAARRDYQGLALTCKPVGTGTPCDGNVASKFGDAIVVQCLTSDGTDLAAKLAENGILCGQPAQAGPIYKSCLSGS
;
A
#
# COMPACT_ATOMS: atom_id res chain seq x y z
N MET A 1 51.54 -31.33 7.13
CA MET A 1 51.09 -30.56 5.95
C MET A 1 52.26 -29.69 5.49
N SER A 2 52.77 -29.84 4.27
CA SER A 2 54.01 -29.16 3.83
C SER A 2 53.72 -27.70 3.42
N PHE A 3 54.56 -26.75 3.84
CA PHE A 3 54.44 -25.31 3.52
C PHE A 3 54.24 -25.02 2.03
N LYS A 4 54.78 -25.86 1.14
CA LYS A 4 54.55 -25.80 -0.31
C LYS A 4 53.07 -26.00 -0.71
N LYS A 5 52.36 -26.89 -0.01
CA LYS A 5 50.93 -27.16 -0.25
C LYS A 5 50.05 -26.01 0.26
N ILE A 6 50.45 -25.37 1.36
CA ILE A 6 49.75 -24.22 1.95
C ILE A 6 49.90 -22.99 1.03
N GLY A 7 51.09 -22.73 0.51
CA GLY A 7 51.32 -21.64 -0.46
C GLY A 7 50.55 -21.84 -1.77
N LEU A 8 50.49 -23.07 -2.27
CA LEU A 8 49.70 -23.41 -3.47
C LEU A 8 48.19 -23.21 -3.24
N LEU A 9 47.66 -23.63 -2.09
CA LEU A 9 46.26 -23.44 -1.74
C LEU A 9 45.89 -21.96 -1.59
N ALA A 10 46.77 -21.15 -0.99
CA ALA A 10 46.55 -19.71 -0.87
C ALA A 10 46.50 -19.01 -2.24
N LEU A 11 47.38 -19.39 -3.17
CA LEU A 11 47.37 -18.87 -4.55
C LEU A 11 46.10 -19.24 -5.31
N VAL A 12 45.62 -20.49 -5.18
CA VAL A 12 44.38 -20.94 -5.82
C VAL A 12 43.17 -20.20 -5.24
N ALA A 13 43.11 -20.02 -3.92
CA ALA A 13 42.03 -19.28 -3.27
C ALA A 13 42.01 -17.81 -3.71
N LEU A 14 43.17 -17.17 -3.84
CA LEU A 14 43.29 -15.79 -4.30
C LEU A 14 42.82 -15.64 -5.76
N ALA A 15 43.23 -16.56 -6.63
CA ALA A 15 42.80 -16.57 -8.04
C ALA A 15 41.28 -16.74 -8.17
N PHE A 16 40.69 -17.61 -7.34
CA PHE A 16 39.24 -17.82 -7.32
C PHE A 16 38.49 -16.57 -6.82
N ALA A 17 38.99 -15.92 -5.76
CA ALA A 17 38.40 -14.70 -5.23
C ALA A 17 38.42 -13.56 -6.27
N ILE A 18 39.55 -13.37 -6.96
CA ILE A 18 39.68 -12.35 -8.02
C ILE A 18 38.75 -12.66 -9.20
N GLY A 19 38.71 -13.92 -9.65
CA GLY A 19 37.82 -14.34 -10.74
C GLY A 19 36.35 -14.15 -10.41
N PHE A 20 35.94 -14.51 -9.19
CA PHE A 20 34.57 -14.33 -8.72
C PHE A 20 34.20 -12.85 -8.59
N PHE A 21 35.10 -12.02 -8.07
CA PHE A 21 34.89 -10.57 -7.98
C PHE A 21 34.75 -9.92 -9.36
N ALA A 22 35.57 -10.34 -10.33
CA ALA A 22 35.45 -9.89 -11.72
C ALA A 22 34.11 -10.28 -12.35
N ILE A 23 33.58 -11.47 -12.04
CA ILE A 23 32.24 -11.88 -12.49
C ILE A 23 31.15 -11.02 -11.84
N ILE A 24 31.22 -10.73 -10.54
CA ILE A 24 30.25 -9.85 -9.86
C ILE A 24 30.26 -8.45 -10.48
N VAL A 25 31.44 -7.87 -10.68
CA VAL A 25 31.57 -6.52 -11.26
C VAL A 25 31.08 -6.49 -12.71
N LYS A 26 31.38 -7.53 -13.50
CA LYS A 26 31.02 -7.60 -14.93
C LYS A 26 29.58 -8.07 -15.18
N LYS A 27 29.01 -8.87 -14.27
CA LYS A 27 27.57 -9.20 -14.20
C LYS A 27 26.85 -8.32 -13.18
N GLY A 28 27.30 -7.08 -13.00
CA GLY A 28 26.43 -6.04 -12.48
C GLY A 28 25.23 -5.97 -13.42
N THR A 29 24.15 -6.66 -13.08
CA THR A 29 22.87 -6.50 -13.76
C THR A 29 22.64 -5.00 -13.82
N PRO A 30 22.47 -4.40 -15.01
CA PRO A 30 21.90 -3.09 -15.05
C PRO A 30 20.49 -3.28 -14.50
N VAL A 31 20.33 -3.06 -13.19
CA VAL A 31 19.07 -2.60 -12.64
C VAL A 31 18.92 -1.24 -13.26
N ARG A 32 18.49 -1.25 -14.52
CA ARG A 32 18.06 -0.07 -15.22
C ARG A 32 16.90 0.38 -14.38
N SER A 33 17.16 1.35 -13.52
CA SER A 33 16.14 2.22 -12.93
C SER A 33 15.43 2.81 -14.14
N GLN A 34 14.47 2.06 -14.69
CA GLN A 34 13.53 2.63 -15.61
C GLN A 34 12.91 3.76 -14.80
N PRO A 35 13.07 5.03 -15.23
CA PRO A 35 12.31 6.09 -14.61
C PRO A 35 10.86 5.61 -14.60
N PRO A 36 10.12 5.75 -13.48
CA PRO A 36 8.76 5.27 -13.38
C PRO A 36 8.06 5.74 -14.65
N ARG A 37 7.58 4.80 -15.48
CA ARG A 37 6.72 5.20 -16.60
C ARG A 37 5.69 6.13 -15.99
N PRO A 38 5.48 7.35 -16.52
CA PRO A 38 4.40 8.21 -16.06
C PRO A 38 3.14 7.38 -16.23
N GLN A 39 2.69 6.75 -15.15
CA GLN A 39 1.38 6.17 -15.10
C GLN A 39 0.50 7.38 -15.28
N ALA A 40 -0.29 7.40 -16.37
CA ALA A 40 -1.26 8.46 -16.59
C ALA A 40 -1.96 8.68 -15.26
N ALA A 41 -1.82 9.90 -14.72
CA ALA A 41 -2.36 10.23 -13.41
C ALA A 41 -3.84 9.84 -13.45
N LEU A 42 -4.25 8.99 -12.52
CA LEU A 42 -5.64 8.59 -12.47
C LEU A 42 -6.43 9.83 -12.10
N GLU A 43 -7.32 10.25 -13.00
CA GLU A 43 -8.19 11.39 -12.76
C GLU A 43 -9.14 11.10 -11.58
N PRO A 44 -9.52 12.12 -10.80
CA PRO A 44 -10.61 12.00 -9.85
C PRO A 44 -11.88 11.46 -10.50
N PHE A 45 -12.66 10.70 -9.74
CA PHE A 45 -13.90 10.12 -10.25
C PHE A 45 -14.98 10.08 -9.18
N ASP A 46 -16.23 10.17 -9.64
CA ASP A 46 -17.40 10.15 -8.79
C ASP A 46 -18.11 8.80 -8.84
N GLY A 47 -18.87 8.50 -7.79
CA GLY A 47 -19.78 7.36 -7.79
C GLY A 47 -20.43 7.12 -6.45
N LYS A 48 -21.35 6.15 -6.44
CA LYS A 48 -21.95 5.66 -5.19
C LYS A 48 -21.08 4.58 -4.56
N LEU A 49 -20.93 4.65 -3.24
CA LEU A 49 -20.26 3.62 -2.45
C LEU A 49 -21.04 2.31 -2.49
N SER A 50 -20.35 1.23 -2.78
CA SER A 50 -20.85 -0.14 -2.66
C SER A 50 -19.89 -0.94 -1.80
N ILE A 51 -20.37 -1.44 -0.67
CA ILE A 51 -19.59 -2.20 0.29
C ILE A 51 -19.87 -3.69 0.06
N GLN A 52 -18.98 -4.38 -0.64
CA GLN A 52 -19.08 -5.85 -0.79
C GLN A 52 -18.62 -6.55 0.49
N ALA A 53 -17.56 -6.01 1.09
CA ALA A 53 -17.10 -6.29 2.43
C ALA A 53 -16.40 -5.05 2.99
N VAL A 54 -16.15 -4.99 4.29
CA VAL A 54 -15.39 -3.88 4.92
C VAL A 54 -13.99 -3.66 4.31
N ASP A 55 -13.43 -4.69 3.67
CA ASP A 55 -12.15 -4.71 2.95
C ASP A 55 -12.31 -4.81 1.41
N ASP A 56 -13.54 -4.81 0.90
CA ASP A 56 -13.86 -4.78 -0.54
C ASP A 56 -14.88 -3.66 -0.80
N LEU A 57 -14.34 -2.46 -1.01
CA LEU A 57 -15.07 -1.24 -1.26
C LEU A 57 -15.05 -0.89 -2.74
N ARG A 58 -16.17 -0.38 -3.24
CA ARG A 58 -16.31 0.02 -4.64
C ARG A 58 -16.98 1.38 -4.76
N VAL A 59 -16.52 2.20 -5.70
CA VAL A 59 -17.14 3.47 -6.05
C VAL A 59 -17.28 3.54 -7.57
N GLY A 60 -18.49 3.76 -8.07
CA GLY A 60 -18.75 3.77 -9.51
C GLY A 60 -18.38 2.44 -10.20
N GLY A 61 -18.52 1.33 -9.48
CA GLY A 61 -18.16 -0.03 -9.95
C GLY A 61 -16.67 -0.38 -9.87
N ARG A 62 -15.79 0.61 -9.62
CA ARG A 62 -14.34 0.42 -9.48
C ARG A 62 -14.01 -0.03 -8.07
N LYS A 63 -13.13 -1.02 -7.94
CA LYS A 63 -12.60 -1.44 -6.65
C LYS A 63 -11.60 -0.41 -6.12
N ILE A 64 -11.74 -0.05 -4.86
CA ILE A 64 -10.92 0.98 -4.22
C ILE A 64 -10.33 0.47 -2.90
N VAL A 65 -9.20 1.07 -2.53
CA VAL A 65 -8.64 0.99 -1.18
C VAL A 65 -8.58 2.42 -0.65
N LEU A 66 -9.10 2.65 0.54
CA LEU A 66 -9.02 3.96 1.16
C LEU A 66 -7.59 4.20 1.67
N CYS A 67 -7.04 5.35 1.31
CA CYS A 67 -5.74 5.80 1.78
C CYS A 67 -5.69 5.80 3.31
N GLY A 68 -4.64 5.19 3.88
CA GLY A 68 -4.26 5.41 5.27
C GLY A 68 -5.14 4.71 6.31
N VAL A 69 -6.07 3.85 5.90
CA VAL A 69 -6.93 3.09 6.80
C VAL A 69 -7.01 1.62 6.38
N ALA A 70 -7.14 0.73 7.35
CA ALA A 70 -7.29 -0.70 7.09
C ALA A 70 -8.22 -1.37 8.11
N PHE A 71 -8.83 -2.49 7.71
CA PHE A 71 -9.55 -3.35 8.63
C PHE A 71 -8.56 -4.25 9.37
N THR A 72 -8.39 -4.04 10.68
CA THR A 72 -7.43 -4.80 11.51
C THR A 72 -8.09 -5.68 12.57
N LYS A 73 -9.43 -5.76 12.58
CA LYS A 73 -10.17 -6.58 13.55
C LYS A 73 -10.13 -8.07 13.18
N PRO A 74 -10.42 -8.98 14.12
CA PRO A 74 -10.50 -10.41 13.83
C PRO A 74 -11.46 -10.72 12.69
N ARG A 75 -11.11 -11.71 11.87
CA ARG A 75 -11.90 -12.13 10.71
C ARG A 75 -13.33 -12.56 11.08
N SER A 76 -13.54 -13.10 12.28
CA SER A 76 -14.87 -13.46 12.81
C SER A 76 -15.81 -12.26 12.90
N MET A 77 -15.29 -11.05 13.09
CA MET A 77 -16.10 -9.82 13.16
C MET A 77 -16.39 -9.20 11.80
N ARG A 78 -15.77 -9.70 10.72
CA ARG A 78 -15.85 -9.09 9.38
C ARG A 78 -17.28 -8.94 8.89
N ALA A 79 -18.11 -9.97 9.05
CA ALA A 79 -19.50 -9.94 8.60
C ALA A 79 -20.33 -8.89 9.36
N MET A 80 -20.21 -8.88 10.70
CA MET A 80 -20.91 -7.92 11.57
C MET A 80 -20.52 -6.48 11.24
N VAL A 81 -19.23 -6.20 11.09
CA VAL A 81 -18.72 -4.86 10.78
C VAL A 81 -19.10 -4.43 9.35
N THR A 82 -19.11 -5.37 8.41
CA THR A 82 -19.58 -5.10 7.04
C THR A 82 -21.05 -4.67 7.04
N GLU A 83 -21.89 -5.36 7.80
CA GLU A 83 -23.31 -5.05 7.87
C GLU A 83 -23.57 -3.70 8.55
N ALA A 84 -22.83 -3.39 9.63
CA ALA A 84 -22.86 -2.07 10.25
C ALA A 84 -22.47 -0.98 9.26
N ALA A 85 -21.35 -1.16 8.54
CA ALA A 85 -20.90 -0.20 7.54
C ALA A 85 -21.90 -0.03 6.39
N ARG A 86 -22.58 -1.09 5.96
CA ARG A 86 -23.62 -1.00 4.92
C ARG A 86 -24.81 -0.15 5.35
N ARG A 87 -25.29 -0.33 6.58
CA ARG A 87 -26.45 0.41 7.09
C ARG A 87 -26.22 1.92 7.03
N ASP A 88 -25.01 2.36 7.34
CA ASP A 88 -24.71 3.78 7.50
C ASP A 88 -24.13 4.44 6.25
N TYR A 89 -23.42 3.68 5.39
CA TYR A 89 -22.61 4.25 4.30
C TYR A 89 -22.96 3.71 2.90
N GLN A 90 -23.77 2.65 2.78
CA GLN A 90 -24.10 2.10 1.46
C GLN A 90 -24.80 3.15 0.58
N GLY A 91 -24.38 3.24 -0.68
CA GLY A 91 -24.99 4.13 -1.66
C GLY A 91 -24.57 5.60 -1.55
N LEU A 92 -23.72 5.96 -0.57
CA LEU A 92 -23.22 7.30 -0.36
C LEU A 92 -22.51 7.83 -1.61
N ALA A 93 -22.85 9.03 -2.05
CA ALA A 93 -22.19 9.68 -3.19
C ALA A 93 -20.83 10.22 -2.75
N LEU A 94 -19.79 9.86 -3.51
CA LEU A 94 -18.41 10.18 -3.19
C LEU A 94 -17.68 10.69 -4.43
N THR A 95 -16.75 11.61 -4.19
CA THR A 95 -15.70 12.02 -5.13
C THR A 95 -14.38 11.47 -4.64
N CYS A 96 -13.77 10.57 -5.41
CA CYS A 96 -12.54 9.88 -5.05
C CYS A 96 -11.34 10.43 -5.83
N LYS A 97 -10.33 10.86 -5.08
CA LYS A 97 -9.04 11.37 -5.58
C LYS A 97 -7.98 10.28 -5.43
N PRO A 98 -7.35 9.80 -6.51
CA PRO A 98 -6.26 8.85 -6.44
C PRO A 98 -5.03 9.41 -5.73
N VAL A 99 -4.25 8.55 -5.08
CA VAL A 99 -2.97 8.98 -4.49
C VAL A 99 -2.00 9.49 -5.56
N GLY A 100 -1.17 10.47 -5.20
CA GLY A 100 -0.32 11.25 -6.10
C GLY A 100 -0.94 12.56 -6.58
N THR A 101 -2.13 12.92 -6.08
CA THR A 101 -2.85 14.17 -6.44
C THR A 101 -3.15 15.06 -5.22
N GLY A 102 -2.31 15.03 -4.19
CA GLY A 102 -2.45 15.79 -2.95
C GLY A 102 -3.15 15.04 -1.81
N THR A 103 -3.12 13.70 -1.81
CA THR A 103 -3.75 12.91 -0.73
C THR A 103 -2.79 12.73 0.46
N PRO A 104 -3.32 12.41 1.65
CA PRO A 104 -2.50 12.08 2.83
C PRO A 104 -1.45 10.95 2.62
N CYS A 105 -1.65 10.08 1.63
CA CYS A 105 -0.77 8.93 1.39
C CYS A 105 0.23 9.14 0.26
N ASP A 106 0.30 10.34 -0.31
CA ASP A 106 1.17 10.63 -1.44
C ASP A 106 2.64 10.31 -1.12
N GLY A 107 3.29 9.55 -2.00
CA GLY A 107 4.68 9.11 -1.82
C GLY A 107 4.90 7.95 -0.85
N ASN A 108 3.90 7.59 -0.04
CA ASN A 108 4.02 6.54 0.99
C ASN A 108 3.36 5.21 0.57
N VAL A 109 2.45 5.23 -0.38
CA VAL A 109 1.73 4.04 -0.86
C VAL A 109 1.73 3.95 -2.38
N ALA A 110 1.56 2.75 -2.91
CA ALA A 110 1.36 2.53 -4.34
C ALA A 110 0.02 3.09 -4.81
N SER A 111 -0.07 3.51 -6.07
CA SER A 111 -1.30 3.99 -6.69
C SER A 111 -2.38 2.90 -6.85
N LYS A 112 -1.97 1.63 -6.84
CA LYS A 112 -2.84 0.46 -6.99
C LYS A 112 -2.34 -0.74 -6.19
N PHE A 113 -3.28 -1.58 -5.76
CA PHE A 113 -3.03 -2.93 -5.25
C PHE A 113 -3.87 -3.94 -6.04
N GLY A 114 -3.24 -4.67 -6.96
CA GLY A 114 -3.96 -5.54 -7.89
C GLY A 114 -4.91 -4.74 -8.78
N ASP A 115 -6.20 -5.03 -8.70
CA ASP A 115 -7.28 -4.33 -9.41
C ASP A 115 -7.81 -3.09 -8.68
N ALA A 116 -7.43 -2.91 -7.41
CA ALA A 116 -7.93 -1.82 -6.58
C ALA A 116 -7.07 -0.55 -6.70
N ILE A 117 -7.73 0.60 -6.78
CA ILE A 117 -7.09 1.92 -6.83
C ILE A 117 -7.02 2.50 -5.42
N VAL A 118 -5.87 3.03 -5.01
CA VAL A 118 -5.74 3.70 -3.71
C VAL A 118 -6.21 5.15 -3.85
N VAL A 119 -7.16 5.54 -3.01
CA VAL A 119 -7.87 6.82 -3.14
C VAL A 119 -8.18 7.46 -1.78
N GLN A 120 -8.32 8.77 -1.76
CA GLN A 120 -9.07 9.50 -0.74
C GLN A 120 -10.46 9.80 -1.29
N CYS A 121 -11.53 9.38 -0.61
CA CYS A 121 -12.90 9.63 -1.04
C CYS A 121 -13.60 10.62 -0.12
N LEU A 122 -14.18 11.66 -0.70
CA LEU A 122 -14.87 12.73 0.00
C LEU A 122 -16.37 12.68 -0.29
N THR A 123 -17.20 12.94 0.72
CA THR A 123 -18.63 13.20 0.53
C THR A 123 -18.87 14.58 -0.08
N SER A 124 -20.10 14.86 -0.52
CA SER A 124 -20.48 16.15 -1.13
C SER A 124 -20.26 17.36 -0.21
N ASP A 125 -20.27 17.15 1.10
CA ASP A 125 -19.94 18.17 2.12
C ASP A 125 -18.43 18.31 2.39
N GLY A 126 -17.59 17.57 1.67
CA GLY A 126 -16.14 17.57 1.81
C GLY A 126 -15.59 16.64 2.89
N THR A 127 -16.43 15.85 3.57
CA THR A 127 -15.95 14.97 4.64
C THR A 127 -15.20 13.75 4.10
N ASP A 128 -14.06 13.40 4.71
CA ASP A 128 -13.27 12.23 4.34
C ASP A 128 -13.91 10.92 4.85
N LEU A 129 -14.22 10.00 3.94
CA LEU A 129 -14.78 8.69 4.27
C LEU A 129 -13.82 7.86 5.13
N ALA A 130 -12.52 7.92 4.88
CA ALA A 130 -11.53 7.18 5.66
C ALA A 130 -11.54 7.65 7.12
N ALA A 131 -11.66 8.96 7.34
CA ALA A 131 -11.80 9.54 8.67
C ALA A 131 -13.09 9.06 9.35
N LYS A 132 -14.25 9.17 8.69
CA LYS A 132 -15.54 8.70 9.24
C LYS A 132 -15.49 7.23 9.65
N LEU A 133 -14.94 6.36 8.80
CA LEU A 133 -14.85 4.93 9.09
C LEU A 133 -13.86 4.64 10.23
N ALA A 134 -12.79 5.43 10.38
CA ALA A 134 -11.85 5.29 11.47
C ALA A 134 -12.42 5.81 12.81
N GLU A 135 -13.11 6.95 12.80
CA GLU A 135 -13.74 7.56 13.97
C GLU A 135 -14.80 6.65 14.59
N ASN A 136 -15.63 6.04 13.73
CA ASN A 136 -16.65 5.06 14.13
C ASN A 136 -16.07 3.67 14.43
N GLY A 137 -14.75 3.52 14.41
CA GLY A 137 -14.08 2.29 14.75
C GLY A 137 -14.44 1.14 13.81
N ILE A 138 -14.74 1.41 12.53
CA ILE A 138 -14.93 0.39 11.49
C ILE A 138 -13.57 0.00 10.92
N LEU A 139 -12.81 1.01 10.48
CA LEU A 139 -11.43 0.89 10.02
C LEU A 139 -10.47 1.49 11.05
N CYS A 140 -9.18 1.29 10.83
CA CYS A 140 -8.11 1.73 11.71
C CYS A 140 -7.08 2.51 10.91
N GLY A 141 -6.77 3.72 11.36
CA GLY A 141 -5.70 4.54 10.81
C GLY A 141 -4.36 3.80 10.80
N GLN A 142 -3.61 4.01 9.72
CA GLN A 142 -2.30 3.43 9.45
C GLN A 142 -1.24 4.56 9.43
N PRO A 143 -0.58 4.84 10.57
CA PRO A 143 0.39 5.93 10.66
C PRO A 143 1.56 5.82 9.67
N ALA A 144 1.94 4.60 9.30
CA ALA A 144 2.99 4.35 8.31
C ALA A 144 2.61 4.81 6.88
N GLN A 145 1.33 5.02 6.60
CA GLN A 145 0.84 5.42 5.27
C GLN A 145 0.45 6.90 5.20
N ALA A 146 -0.27 7.38 6.21
CA ALA A 146 -0.89 8.71 6.21
C ALA A 146 -0.52 9.55 7.45
N GLY A 147 0.47 9.15 8.25
CA GLY A 147 0.79 9.81 9.51
C GLY A 147 -0.38 9.77 10.52
N PRO A 148 -0.46 10.72 11.48
CA PRO A 148 -1.48 10.72 12.52
C PRO A 148 -2.86 11.24 12.06
N ILE A 149 -3.11 11.32 10.75
CA ILE A 149 -4.32 11.92 10.17
C ILE A 149 -5.58 11.13 10.53
N TYR A 150 -5.50 9.80 10.55
CA TYR A 150 -6.64 8.93 10.84
C TYR A 150 -6.49 8.26 12.20
N LYS A 151 -7.61 8.15 12.93
CA LYS A 151 -7.68 7.53 14.25
C LYS A 151 -7.19 6.07 14.19
N SER A 152 -6.12 5.77 14.92
CA SER A 152 -5.62 4.40 15.08
C SER A 152 -6.52 3.60 16.03
N CYS A 153 -6.63 2.29 15.83
CA CYS A 153 -7.38 1.41 16.74
C CYS A 153 -6.62 1.08 18.05
N LEU A 154 -5.41 1.58 18.24
CA LEU A 154 -4.62 1.43 19.48
C LEU A 154 -4.96 2.47 20.56
N SER A 155 -5.95 3.35 20.33
CA SER A 155 -6.37 4.36 21.32
C SER A 155 -7.37 3.81 22.37
N GLY A 156 -7.19 2.57 22.80
CA GLY A 156 -8.03 1.92 23.80
C GLY A 156 -7.26 0.85 24.56
N SER A 157 -6.41 1.30 25.48
CA SER A 157 -5.97 0.51 26.64
C SER A 157 -6.72 1.01 27.87
#